data_AF-A0A9X6SSY5-F1
#
_entry.id   AF-A0A9X6SSY5-F1
#
_cell.length_a   1.000
_cell.length_b   1.000
_cell.length_c   1.000
_cell.angle_alpha   90.00
_cell.angle_beta   90.00
_cell.angle_gamma   90.00
#
_symmetry.space_group_name_H-M   'P 1'
#
loop_
_entity.id
_entity.type
_entity.pdbx_description
1 polymer ?
#
loop_
_entity_poly.entity_id
_entity_poly.type
_entity_poly.pdbx_seq_one_letter_code
_entity_poly.pdbx_strand_id
1 'polypeptide(L)'
;MNQSKWDKIMAEIKKIVSMPSFETFVKNTSYIQDGDVLLIVSPNDFQRGWLEKNYTTLFFETAKKVTGKNMTIKFVSDDKNETAFEKEIIKEEDGTERTLKEYLLNRVSELTDKVETLEKTVLKLM
;
A
#
# COMPACT_ATOMS: atom_id res chain seq x y z
N MET A 1 -3.17 13.52 -29.70
CA MET A 1 -3.13 12.41 -28.73
C MET A 1 -4.00 12.80 -27.54
N ASN A 2 -4.96 11.96 -27.16
CA ASN A 2 -5.77 12.21 -25.96
C ASN A 2 -4.89 11.93 -24.72
N GLN A 3 -4.53 13.00 -24.01
CA GLN A 3 -3.74 12.92 -22.78
C GLN A 3 -4.62 12.43 -21.63
N SER A 4 -4.17 11.42 -20.88
CA SER A 4 -4.92 10.87 -19.74
C SER A 4 -5.03 11.89 -18.61
N LYS A 5 -5.98 11.70 -17.67
CA LYS A 5 -6.09 12.55 -16.47
C LYS A 5 -4.79 12.52 -15.65
N TRP A 6 -4.14 11.36 -15.56
CA TRP A 6 -2.85 11.22 -14.89
C TRP A 6 -1.76 12.03 -15.57
N ASP A 7 -1.64 11.95 -16.90
CA ASP A 7 -0.64 12.73 -17.64
C ASP A 7 -0.84 14.25 -17.42
N LYS A 8 -2.08 14.71 -17.28
CA LYS A 8 -2.41 16.10 -16.94
C LYS A 8 -1.98 16.45 -15.51
N ILE A 9 -2.25 15.58 -14.53
CA ILE A 9 -1.80 15.75 -13.15
C ILE A 9 -0.27 15.86 -13.11
N MET A 10 0.44 14.94 -13.75
CA MET A 10 1.90 14.93 -13.82
C MET A 10 2.45 16.19 -14.50
N ALA A 11 1.80 16.67 -15.56
CA ALA A 11 2.18 17.92 -16.23
C ALA A 11 1.98 19.16 -15.33
N GLU A 12 0.91 19.21 -14.53
CA GLU A 12 0.69 20.30 -13.58
C GLU A 12 1.71 20.26 -12.44
N ILE A 13 1.99 19.08 -11.89
CA ILE A 13 3.01 18.92 -10.83
C ILE A 13 4.39 19.35 -11.32
N LYS A 14 4.77 18.99 -12.55
CA LYS A 14 6.06 19.39 -13.15
C LYS A 14 6.25 20.90 -13.25
N LYS A 15 5.17 21.69 -13.32
CA LYS A 15 5.24 23.16 -13.34
C LYS A 15 5.49 23.76 -11.95
N ILE A 16 5.12 23.05 -10.90
CA ILE A 16 5.17 23.53 -9.51
C ILE A 16 6.46 23.08 -8.83
N VAL A 17 6.90 21.86 -9.11
CA VAL A 17 8.08 21.23 -8.50
C VAL A 17 9.33 21.57 -9.30
N SER A 18 10.46 21.78 -8.61
CA SER A 18 11.75 21.97 -9.27
C SER A 18 12.10 20.76 -10.15
N MET A 19 12.77 20.97 -11.28
CA MET A 19 13.14 19.87 -12.18
C MET A 19 13.90 18.74 -11.47
N PRO A 20 14.92 19.01 -10.62
CA PRO A 20 15.63 17.95 -9.90
C PRO A 20 14.73 17.16 -8.95
N SER A 21 13.85 17.84 -8.20
CA SER A 21 12.91 17.18 -7.29
C SER A 21 11.88 16.33 -8.07
N PHE A 22 11.40 16.82 -9.21
CA PHE A 22 10.47 16.08 -10.06
C PHE A 22 11.12 14.80 -10.59
N GLU A 23 12.34 14.90 -11.12
CA GLU A 23 13.07 13.74 -11.66
C GLU A 23 13.38 12.70 -10.58
N THR A 24 13.70 13.15 -9.37
CA THR A 24 14.09 12.27 -8.26
C THR A 24 12.87 11.59 -7.63
N PHE A 25 11.82 12.34 -7.33
CA PHE A 25 10.73 11.86 -6.48
C PHE A 25 9.42 11.60 -7.21
N VAL A 26 9.14 12.25 -8.35
CA VAL A 26 7.80 12.23 -8.96
C VAL A 26 7.77 11.44 -10.26
N LYS A 27 8.78 11.61 -11.12
CA LYS A 27 8.79 11.12 -12.51
C LYS A 27 8.50 9.62 -12.64
N ASN A 28 9.06 8.81 -11.73
CA ASN A 28 8.96 7.35 -11.76
C ASN A 28 7.82 6.84 -10.87
N THR A 29 6.72 7.56 -10.78
CA THR A 29 5.51 7.11 -10.07
C THR A 29 4.44 6.65 -11.06
N SER A 30 3.63 5.70 -10.63
CA SER A 30 2.40 5.29 -11.33
C SER A 30 1.19 5.48 -10.42
N TYR A 31 0.00 5.17 -10.93
CA TYR A 31 -1.23 5.36 -10.18
C TYR A 31 -2.21 4.20 -10.36
N ILE A 32 -3.03 4.00 -9.34
CA ILE A 32 -4.24 3.18 -9.38
C ILE A 32 -5.37 4.05 -8.85
N GLN A 33 -6.52 4.05 -9.53
CA GLN A 33 -7.71 4.76 -9.06
C GLN A 33 -8.76 3.75 -8.62
N ASP A 34 -9.25 3.89 -7.39
CA ASP A 34 -10.36 3.13 -6.85
C ASP A 34 -11.40 4.08 -6.25
N GLY A 35 -12.55 4.24 -6.93
CA GLY A 35 -13.55 5.24 -6.57
C GLY A 35 -12.97 6.66 -6.50
N ASP A 36 -13.06 7.25 -5.31
CA ASP A 36 -12.51 8.58 -4.98
C ASP A 36 -11.12 8.50 -4.31
N VAL A 37 -10.45 7.35 -4.35
CA VAL A 37 -9.07 7.17 -3.89
C VAL A 37 -8.12 7.16 -5.09
N LEU A 38 -7.11 8.00 -5.05
CA LEU A 38 -5.98 7.99 -5.97
C LEU A 38 -4.75 7.45 -5.24
N LEU A 39 -4.39 6.23 -5.58
CA LEU A 39 -3.23 5.53 -5.03
C LEU A 39 -2.01 5.81 -5.92
N ILE A 40 -0.97 6.40 -5.34
CA ILE A 40 0.29 6.73 -6.02
C ILE A 40 1.32 5.69 -5.64
N VAL A 41 1.85 5.02 -6.66
CA VAL A 41 2.79 3.93 -6.49
C VAL A 41 4.20 4.45 -6.79
N SER A 42 5.08 4.37 -5.80
CA SER A 42 6.50 4.65 -5.94
C SER A 42 7.32 3.35 -6.06
N PRO A 43 8.52 3.38 -6.65
CA PRO A 43 9.33 2.18 -6.84
C PRO A 43 9.94 1.62 -5.55
N ASN A 44 10.01 2.41 -4.47
CA ASN A 44 10.53 1.96 -3.18
C ASN A 44 9.89 2.71 -2.01
N ASP A 45 10.12 2.19 -0.80
CA ASP A 45 9.50 2.70 0.44
C ASP A 45 10.02 4.08 0.86
N PHE A 46 11.30 4.36 0.60
CA PHE A 46 11.89 5.67 0.89
C PHE A 46 11.22 6.77 0.08
N GLN A 47 11.04 6.56 -1.22
CA GLN A 47 10.38 7.50 -2.10
C GLN A 47 8.89 7.65 -1.74
N ARG A 48 8.20 6.56 -1.36
CA ARG A 48 6.82 6.60 -0.84
C ARG A 48 6.72 7.55 0.33
N GLY A 49 7.52 7.32 1.37
CA GLY A 49 7.48 8.12 2.60
C GLY A 49 7.86 9.58 2.35
N TRP A 50 8.82 9.83 1.45
CA TRP A 50 9.18 11.18 1.06
C TRP A 50 8.04 11.90 0.31
N LEU A 51 7.40 11.23 -0.64
CA LEU A 51 6.25 11.76 -1.39
C LEU A 51 5.07 12.06 -0.47
N GLU A 52 4.74 11.13 0.43
CA GLU A 52 3.64 11.28 1.39
C GLU A 52 3.89 12.49 2.31
N LYS A 53 5.10 12.61 2.86
CA LYS A 53 5.45 13.73 3.75
C LYS A 53 5.42 15.08 3.05
N ASN A 54 5.90 15.16 1.80
CA ASN A 54 6.16 16.44 1.15
C ASN A 54 5.10 16.86 0.13
N TYR A 55 4.46 15.90 -0.57
CA TYR A 55 3.64 16.16 -1.75
C TYR A 55 2.19 15.68 -1.66
N THR A 56 1.71 15.21 -0.50
CA THR A 56 0.29 14.84 -0.32
C THR A 56 -0.66 15.97 -0.75
N THR A 57 -0.47 17.18 -0.22
CA THR A 57 -1.31 18.34 -0.57
C THR A 57 -1.19 18.71 -2.04
N LEU A 58 0.02 18.61 -2.62
CA LEU A 58 0.25 18.93 -4.02
C LEU A 58 -0.51 17.98 -4.96
N PHE A 59 -0.43 16.67 -4.70
CA PHE A 59 -1.19 15.69 -5.47
C PHE A 59 -2.70 15.86 -5.29
N PHE A 60 -3.14 16.19 -4.07
CA PHE A 60 -4.55 16.47 -3.80
C PHE A 60 -5.08 17.65 -4.63
N GLU A 61 -4.40 18.80 -4.58
CA GLU A 61 -4.83 20.00 -5.28
C GLU A 61 -4.80 19.83 -6.79
N THR A 62 -3.76 19.20 -7.32
CA THR A 62 -3.62 18.95 -8.76
C THR A 62 -4.63 17.91 -9.26
N ALA A 63 -4.88 16.83 -8.51
CA ALA A 63 -5.95 15.88 -8.82
C ALA A 63 -7.32 16.55 -8.80
N LYS A 64 -7.61 17.39 -7.79
CA LYS A 64 -8.85 18.16 -7.71
C LYS A 64 -9.02 19.11 -8.90
N LYS A 65 -7.96 19.83 -9.27
CA LYS A 65 -7.97 20.74 -10.43
C LYS A 65 -8.26 20.00 -11.74
N VAL A 66 -7.67 18.82 -11.94
CA VAL A 66 -7.81 18.05 -13.19
C VAL A 66 -9.14 17.28 -13.25
N THR A 67 -9.61 16.76 -12.12
CA THR A 67 -10.78 15.86 -12.07
C THR A 67 -12.08 16.56 -11.66
N GLY A 68 -11.99 17.72 -11.03
CA GLY A 68 -13.11 18.42 -10.40
C GLY A 68 -13.63 17.77 -9.11
N LYS A 69 -12.95 16.74 -8.60
CA LYS A 69 -13.38 15.95 -7.43
C LYS A 69 -12.36 16.02 -6.29
N ASN A 70 -12.84 15.95 -5.05
CA ASN A 70 -11.98 15.78 -3.88
C ASN A 70 -11.61 14.30 -3.75
N MET A 71 -10.43 13.93 -4.25
CA MET A 71 -9.93 12.55 -4.14
C MET A 71 -9.06 12.39 -2.90
N THR A 72 -9.13 11.25 -2.22
CA THR A 72 -8.17 10.89 -1.17
C THR A 72 -6.87 10.43 -1.83
N ILE A 73 -5.75 11.06 -1.47
CA ILE A 73 -4.43 10.66 -1.97
C ILE A 73 -3.80 9.68 -0.98
N LYS A 74 -3.32 8.55 -1.49
CA LYS A 74 -2.54 7.59 -0.72
C LYS A 74 -1.26 7.24 -1.46
N PHE A 75 -0.20 6.92 -0.73
CA PHE A 75 1.08 6.52 -1.31
C PHE A 75 1.41 5.09 -0.89
N VAL A 76 1.84 4.28 -1.85
CA VAL A 76 2.33 2.92 -1.63
C VAL A 76 3.62 2.71 -2.41
N SER A 77 4.42 1.76 -1.95
CA SER A 77 5.63 1.34 -2.66
C SER A 77 5.35 0.03 -3.40
N ASP A 78 5.90 -0.09 -4.61
CA ASP A 78 6.04 -1.35 -5.35
C ASP A 78 7.36 -2.06 -4.96
N ASP A 79 7.94 -1.66 -3.83
CA ASP A 79 8.97 -2.46 -3.20
C ASP A 79 8.30 -3.79 -2.89
N LYS A 80 8.74 -4.86 -3.56
CA LYS A 80 8.41 -6.24 -3.23
C LYS A 80 9.02 -6.65 -1.89
N ASN A 81 8.99 -5.78 -0.89
CA ASN A 81 9.35 -6.04 0.49
C ASN A 81 8.17 -6.68 1.25
N GLU A 82 7.38 -7.52 0.57
CA GLU A 82 6.73 -8.67 1.24
C GLU A 82 7.79 -9.61 1.89
N THR A 83 9.06 -9.42 1.53
CA THR A 83 10.15 -10.37 1.77
C THR A 83 10.68 -10.49 3.19
N ALA A 84 10.36 -9.57 4.12
CA ALA A 84 10.84 -9.75 5.50
C ALA A 84 10.12 -10.94 6.18
N PHE A 85 8.78 -10.96 6.12
CA PHE A 85 7.97 -12.03 6.70
C PHE A 85 7.92 -13.30 5.84
N GLU A 86 8.13 -13.19 4.53
CA GLU A 86 8.10 -14.33 3.61
C GLU A 86 9.40 -15.14 3.57
N LYS A 87 10.54 -14.54 3.92
CA LYS A 87 11.85 -15.21 3.86
C LYS A 87 12.42 -15.57 5.23
N GLU A 88 11.84 -15.05 6.30
CA GLU A 88 12.25 -15.40 7.66
C GLU A 88 11.84 -16.85 7.96
N ILE A 89 12.84 -17.72 8.11
CA ILE A 89 12.65 -19.11 8.51
C ILE A 89 12.63 -19.16 10.03
N ILE A 90 11.60 -19.80 10.57
CA ILE A 90 11.51 -20.12 11.99
C ILE A 90 11.59 -21.63 12.19
N LYS A 91 12.11 -22.04 13.34
CA LYS A 91 12.16 -23.44 13.76
C LYS A 91 11.18 -23.65 14.91
N GLU A 92 10.22 -24.53 14.69
CA GLU A 92 9.24 -24.89 15.72
C GLU A 92 9.84 -25.84 16.77
N GLU A 93 9.14 -26.01 17.88
CA GLU A 93 9.55 -26.90 18.98
C GLU A 93 9.70 -28.36 18.53
N ASP A 94 8.95 -28.78 17.52
CA ASP A 94 9.02 -30.12 16.91
C ASP A 94 10.19 -30.27 15.91
N GLY A 95 10.96 -29.20 15.71
CA GLY A 95 12.10 -29.15 14.79
C GLY A 95 11.73 -28.83 13.35
N THR A 96 10.45 -28.64 13.02
CA THR A 96 10.00 -28.25 11.68
C THR A 96 10.43 -26.83 11.36
N GLU A 97 11.03 -26.65 10.18
CA GLU A 97 11.35 -25.33 9.64
C GLU A 97 10.25 -24.89 8.67
N ARG A 98 9.77 -23.65 8.83
CA ARG A 98 8.80 -23.03 7.93
C ARG A 98 9.02 -21.53 7.88
N THR A 99 8.44 -20.87 6.87
CA THR A 99 8.46 -19.40 6.82
C THR A 99 7.58 -18.81 7.92
N LEU A 100 7.94 -17.62 8.41
CA LEU A 100 7.15 -16.90 9.40
C LEU A 100 5.71 -16.64 8.90
N LYS A 101 5.55 -16.40 7.59
CA LYS A 101 4.22 -16.29 6.96
C LYS A 101 3.39 -17.58 7.11
N GLU A 102 3.96 -18.74 6.76
CA GLU A 102 3.28 -20.04 6.89
C GLU A 102 2.92 -20.34 8.34
N TYR A 103 3.82 -20.04 9.28
CA TYR A 103 3.55 -20.18 10.70
C TYR A 103 2.34 -19.37 11.16
N LEU A 104 2.34 -18.07 10.85
CA LEU A 104 1.28 -17.16 11.27
C LEU A 104 -0.07 -17.54 10.64
N LEU A 105 -0.07 -17.96 9.38
CA LEU A 105 -1.29 -18.42 8.68
C LEU A 105 -1.87 -19.67 9.34
N ASN A 106 -1.04 -20.69 9.60
CA ASN A 106 -1.49 -21.90 10.29
C ASN A 106 -2.05 -21.58 11.66
N ARG A 107 -1.35 -20.71 12.42
CA ARG A 107 -1.79 -20.35 13.77
C ARG A 107 -3.12 -19.60 13.79
N VAL A 108 -3.33 -18.68 12.84
CA VAL A 108 -4.61 -17.97 12.70
C VAL A 108 -5.75 -18.94 12.37
N SER A 109 -5.51 -19.91 11.49
CA SER A 109 -6.50 -20.95 11.16
C SER A 109 -6.88 -21.75 12.41
N GLU A 110 -5.90 -22.29 13.14
CA GLU A 110 -6.14 -23.06 14.37
C GLU A 110 -6.91 -22.29 15.43
N LEU A 111 -6.60 -20.99 15.61
CA LEU A 111 -7.28 -20.14 16.57
C LEU A 111 -8.73 -19.90 16.16
N THR A 112 -8.99 -19.73 14.87
CA THR A 112 -10.35 -19.56 14.34
C THR A 112 -11.21 -20.78 14.62
N ASP A 113 -10.69 -21.99 14.36
CA ASP A 113 -11.40 -23.24 14.63
C ASP A 113 -11.67 -23.45 16.13
N LYS A 114 -10.70 -23.08 16.98
CA LYS A 114 -10.86 -23.13 18.44
C LYS A 114 -11.93 -22.15 18.92
N VAL A 115 -11.98 -20.94 18.38
CA VAL A 115 -13.02 -19.96 18.70
C VAL A 115 -14.40 -20.49 18.31
N GLU A 116 -14.56 -21.04 17.11
CA GLU A 116 -15.85 -21.61 16.67
C GLU A 116 -16.30 -22.77 17.58
N THR A 117 -15.34 -23.62 18.00
CA THR A 117 -15.63 -24.73 18.90
C THR A 117 -16.03 -24.24 20.30
N LEU A 118 -15.38 -23.21 20.81
CA LEU A 118 -15.72 -22.58 22.08
C LEU A 118 -17.11 -21.95 22.03
N GLU A 119 -17.45 -21.23 20.96
CA GLU A 119 -18.77 -20.65 20.74
C GLU A 119 -19.87 -21.72 20.76
N LYS A 120 -19.66 -22.84 20.04
CA LYS A 120 -20.59 -23.99 20.05
C LYS A 120 -20.73 -24.62 21.44
N THR A 121 -19.65 -24.64 22.23
CA THR A 121 -19.66 -25.21 23.57
C THR A 121 -20.43 -24.31 24.54
N VAL A 122 -20.21 -23.00 24.47
CA VAL A 122 -20.94 -22.01 25.27
C VAL A 122 -22.44 -22.05 24.96
N LEU A 123 -22.82 -22.15 23.68
CA LEU A 123 -24.23 -22.28 23.27
C LEU A 123 -24.93 -23.54 23.81
N LYS A 124 -24.20 -24.63 24.04
CA LYS A 124 -24.76 -25.85 24.64
C LYS A 124 -24.95 -25.77 26.16
N LEU A 125 -24.32 -24.79 26.80
CA LEU A 125 -24.38 -24.57 28.24
C LEU A 125 -25.41 -23.51 28.64
N MET A 126 -25.95 -22.77 27.66
CA MET A 126 -27.09 -21.85 27.81
C MET A 126 -28.41 -22.59 27.53
#